data_AF-A1XVY0-F1
#
_entry.id   AF-A1XVY0-F1
#
_cell.length_a   1.000
_cell.length_b   1.000
_cell.length_c   1.000
_cell.angle_alpha   90.00
_cell.angle_beta   90.00
_cell.angle_gamma   90.00
#
_symmetry.space_group_name_H-M   'P 1'
#
loop_
_entity.id
_entity.type
_entity.pdbx_description
1 polymer ?
#
loop_
_entity_poly.entity_id
_entity_poly.type
_entity_poly.pdbx_seq_one_letter_code
_entity_poly.pdbx_strand_id
1 'polypeptide(L)'
;FILPQYRMCAGEAAVADLSFAAKHAGVIQMAKQLPARRARGPNEPGGIMFGHFADMIQANRKYPNDPAKASLEVVGAGCMLFDQIWLGSYMSGGVGFTQYATAAYTDNILDEFTYYGMDYLKDKYKIDYKAVDPAQKVKPTQDIVNDIAGEVTLNAMEQYEQFPTMMEDHFGGSQRAGVIAAASGLSVGIATANSNAGLNGWYLSMLMHKEGWSRLGFFGYDQQDQCGSTNSLSVRPDEGVSV
;
A
#
# COMPACT_ATOMS: atom_id res chain seq x y z
N PHE A 1 25.87 16.43 23.67
CA PHE A 1 26.81 16.00 22.61
C PHE A 1 27.48 17.17 21.91
N ILE A 2 26.74 18.09 21.25
CA ILE A 2 27.36 19.19 20.47
C ILE A 2 28.16 20.17 21.34
N LEU A 3 27.57 20.66 22.45
CA LEU A 3 28.23 21.64 23.32
C LEU A 3 29.63 21.21 23.81
N PRO A 4 29.82 20.02 24.41
CA PRO A 4 31.16 19.59 24.83
C PRO A 4 32.08 19.27 23.65
N GLN A 5 31.55 18.74 22.54
CA GLN A 5 32.35 18.39 21.36
C GLN A 5 32.98 19.61 20.68
N TYR A 6 32.24 20.73 20.64
CA TYR A 6 32.66 21.97 20.01
C TYR A 6 33.10 23.04 21.02
N ARG A 7 33.20 22.68 22.31
CA ARG A 7 33.62 23.58 23.40
C ARG A 7 32.81 24.88 23.47
N MET A 8 31.50 24.78 23.22
CA MET A 8 30.57 25.91 23.28
C MET A 8 30.22 26.27 24.74
N CYS A 9 29.78 27.51 24.97
CA CYS A 9 29.28 27.91 26.28
C CYS A 9 27.94 27.20 26.57
N ALA A 10 27.76 26.73 27.81
CA ALA A 10 26.56 26.02 28.22
C ALA A 10 25.39 27.00 28.43
N GLY A 11 24.54 27.15 27.40
CA GLY A 11 23.35 28.00 27.45
C GLY A 11 23.49 29.37 26.78
N GLU A 12 24.46 29.53 25.87
CA GLU A 12 24.56 30.73 25.05
C GLU A 12 23.51 30.80 23.92
N ALA A 13 23.38 31.97 23.29
CA ALA A 13 22.38 32.20 22.24
C ALA A 13 22.49 31.20 21.06
N ALA A 14 23.72 30.84 20.65
CA ALA A 14 23.94 29.87 19.58
C ALA A 14 23.36 28.47 19.89
N VAL A 15 23.11 28.14 21.16
CA VAL A 15 22.45 26.88 21.55
C VAL A 15 20.97 26.88 21.15
N ALA A 16 20.32 28.05 21.08
CA ALA A 16 18.95 28.16 20.60
C ALA A 16 18.84 27.84 19.10
N ASP A 17 19.81 28.27 18.29
CA ASP A 17 19.87 27.93 16.86
C ASP A 17 20.03 26.42 16.64
N LEU A 18 20.91 25.78 17.43
CA LEU A 18 21.05 24.33 17.43
C LEU A 18 19.75 23.62 17.83
N SER A 19 19.03 24.17 18.80
CA SER A 19 17.76 23.62 19.26
C SER A 19 16.66 23.74 18.21
N PHE A 20 16.57 24.89 17.52
CA PHE A 20 15.62 25.09 16.43
C PHE A 20 15.96 24.22 15.23
N ALA A 21 17.24 24.11 14.86
CA ALA A 21 17.71 23.22 13.81
C ALA A 21 17.34 21.75 14.10
N ALA A 22 17.64 21.26 15.30
CA ALA A 22 17.40 19.87 15.67
C ALA A 22 15.91 19.51 15.82
N LYS A 23 15.03 20.48 16.11
CA LYS A 23 13.62 20.23 16.40
C LYS A 23 12.64 20.69 15.32
N HIS A 24 13.08 21.55 14.40
CA HIS A 24 12.21 22.14 13.37
C HIS A 24 12.90 22.23 12.02
N ALA A 25 14.01 22.98 11.90
CA ALA A 25 14.54 23.33 10.58
C ALA A 25 15.24 22.17 9.85
N GLY A 26 15.89 21.27 10.58
CA GLY A 26 16.67 20.15 10.04
C GLY A 26 16.13 18.78 10.42
N VAL A 27 14.96 18.69 11.04
CA VAL A 27 14.40 17.41 11.48
C VAL A 27 13.56 16.79 10.37
N ILE A 28 13.78 15.49 10.12
CA ILE A 28 12.89 14.67 9.30
C ILE A 28 12.13 13.75 10.24
N GLN A 29 10.83 14.02 10.38
CA GLN A 29 9.91 13.17 11.14
C GLN A 29 9.44 12.02 10.26
N MET A 30 9.12 10.87 10.87
CA MET A 30 8.53 9.74 10.15
C MET A 30 7.10 10.07 9.68
N ALA A 31 6.37 10.80 10.52
CA ALA A 31 4.98 11.18 10.29
C ALA A 31 4.69 12.59 10.79
N LYS A 32 3.76 13.29 10.12
CA LYS A 32 3.22 14.57 10.59
C LYS A 32 2.10 14.36 11.61
N GLN A 33 1.79 15.41 12.37
CA GLN A 33 0.66 15.42 13.29
C GLN A 33 -0.69 15.25 12.59
N LEU A 34 -1.69 14.76 13.32
CA LEU A 34 -3.02 14.48 12.79
C LEU A 34 -4.09 15.50 13.20
N PRO A 35 -5.15 15.69 12.37
CA PRO A 35 -6.27 16.59 12.69
C PRO A 35 -7.02 16.22 13.97
N ALA A 36 -7.71 17.20 14.55
CA ALA A 36 -8.31 17.14 15.88
C ALA A 36 -9.18 15.90 16.18
N ARG A 37 -9.98 15.43 15.20
CA ARG A 37 -10.85 14.24 15.39
C ARG A 37 -10.06 12.96 15.72
N ARG A 38 -8.81 12.89 15.29
CA ARG A 38 -7.87 11.78 15.53
C ARG A 38 -6.52 12.33 16.01
N ALA A 39 -6.56 13.32 16.92
CA ALA A 39 -5.42 14.13 17.32
C ALA A 39 -4.26 13.28 17.83
N ARG A 40 -3.12 13.33 17.14
CA ARG A 40 -1.87 12.69 17.52
C ARG A 40 -0.69 13.55 17.08
N GLY A 41 0.41 13.46 17.84
CA GLY A 41 1.65 14.17 17.54
C GLY A 41 2.37 13.59 16.32
N PRO A 42 3.57 14.11 15.99
CA PRO A 42 4.44 13.51 14.98
C PRO A 42 4.83 12.07 15.32
N ASN A 43 5.27 11.31 14.31
CA ASN A 43 5.76 9.92 14.40
C ASN A 43 4.72 8.88 14.85
N GLU A 44 3.45 9.17 14.63
CA GLU A 44 2.34 8.25 14.90
C GLU A 44 1.84 7.61 13.60
N PRO A 45 1.36 6.35 13.61
CA PRO A 45 1.12 5.58 12.39
C PRO A 45 0.24 6.27 11.35
N GLY A 46 -0.85 6.90 11.77
CA GLY A 46 -1.79 7.55 10.84
C GLY A 46 -1.23 8.74 10.06
N GLY A 47 -0.06 9.26 10.43
CA GLY A 47 0.62 10.34 9.71
C GLY A 47 1.79 9.89 8.84
N ILE A 48 2.10 8.57 8.81
CA ILE A 48 3.15 8.00 7.97
C ILE A 48 2.61 7.96 6.53
N MET A 49 3.32 8.60 5.61
CA MET A 49 2.97 8.54 4.18
C MET A 49 3.34 7.15 3.63
N PHE A 50 2.54 6.60 2.71
CA PHE A 50 2.80 5.26 2.16
C PHE A 50 4.18 5.14 1.51
N GLY A 51 4.66 6.17 0.80
CA GLY A 51 6.04 6.21 0.27
C GLY A 51 7.11 6.13 1.36
N HIS A 52 6.97 6.90 2.46
CA HIS A 52 7.89 6.80 3.60
C HIS A 52 7.86 5.40 4.22
N PHE A 53 6.66 4.82 4.35
CA PHE A 53 6.51 3.49 4.90
C PHE A 53 7.19 2.44 4.01
N ALA A 54 7.01 2.52 2.69
CA ALA A 54 7.69 1.65 1.74
C ALA A 54 9.22 1.74 1.86
N ASP A 55 9.77 2.96 2.03
CA ASP A 55 11.21 3.17 2.22
C ASP A 55 11.74 2.66 3.57
N MET A 56 10.89 2.61 4.61
CA MET A 56 11.27 2.00 5.89
C MET A 56 11.53 0.49 5.72
N ILE A 57 10.78 -0.17 4.83
CA ILE A 57 10.90 -1.61 4.59
C ILE A 57 12.11 -1.90 3.69
N GLN A 58 13.04 -2.70 4.21
CA GLN A 58 14.32 -2.97 3.55
C GLN A 58 14.26 -4.07 2.47
N ALA A 59 13.06 -4.46 2.04
CA ALA A 59 12.88 -5.55 1.08
C ALA A 59 13.46 -5.22 -0.29
N ASN A 60 13.29 -3.99 -0.77
CA ASN A 60 13.86 -3.55 -2.05
C ASN A 60 15.40 -3.66 -2.07
N ARG A 61 16.07 -3.39 -0.93
CA ARG A 61 17.52 -3.58 -0.78
C ARG A 61 17.92 -5.07 -0.86
N LYS A 62 17.08 -5.98 -0.34
CA LYS A 62 17.38 -7.42 -0.26
C LYS A 62 16.98 -8.17 -1.52
N TYR A 63 15.91 -7.74 -2.17
CA TYR A 63 15.30 -8.36 -3.35
C TYR A 63 15.19 -7.35 -4.51
N PRO A 64 16.31 -6.75 -4.97
CA PRO A 64 16.27 -5.67 -5.97
C PRO A 64 15.79 -6.13 -7.35
N ASN A 65 15.85 -7.43 -7.63
CA ASN A 65 15.45 -8.04 -8.90
C ASN A 65 14.14 -8.84 -8.77
N ASP A 66 13.36 -8.59 -7.72
CA ASP A 66 12.03 -9.17 -7.54
C ASP A 66 11.09 -8.10 -6.97
N PRO A 67 10.54 -7.23 -7.85
CA PRO A 67 9.68 -6.14 -7.42
C PRO A 67 8.39 -6.65 -6.76
N ALA A 68 7.87 -7.80 -7.19
CA ALA A 68 6.72 -8.44 -6.54
C ALA A 68 7.05 -8.79 -5.09
N LYS A 69 8.17 -9.48 -4.84
CA LYS A 69 8.58 -9.81 -3.46
C LYS A 69 8.79 -8.55 -2.62
N ALA A 70 9.47 -7.54 -3.17
CA ALA A 70 9.71 -6.30 -2.47
C ALA A 70 8.39 -5.60 -2.07
N SER A 71 7.42 -5.55 -2.98
CA SER A 71 6.10 -4.99 -2.72
C SER A 71 5.28 -5.81 -1.71
N LEU A 72 5.32 -7.14 -1.77
CA LEU A 72 4.61 -8.02 -0.84
C LEU A 72 5.10 -7.85 0.61
N GLU A 73 6.40 -7.63 0.81
CA GLU A 73 6.95 -7.33 2.14
C GLU A 73 6.47 -5.97 2.67
N VAL A 74 6.29 -4.97 1.78
CA VAL A 74 5.68 -3.68 2.14
C VAL A 74 4.21 -3.85 2.51
N VAL A 75 3.46 -4.67 1.76
CA VAL A 75 2.06 -4.98 2.05
C VAL A 75 1.94 -5.65 3.42
N GLY A 76 2.70 -6.71 3.68
CA GLY A 76 2.63 -7.44 4.95
C GLY A 76 2.96 -6.55 6.16
N ALA A 77 4.03 -5.75 6.07
CA ALA A 77 4.37 -4.80 7.11
C ALA A 77 3.30 -3.70 7.28
N GLY A 78 2.72 -3.25 6.16
CA GLY A 78 1.71 -2.21 6.11
C GLY A 78 0.40 -2.66 6.75
N CYS A 79 -0.11 -3.84 6.37
CA CYS A 79 -1.31 -4.41 6.97
C CYS A 79 -1.13 -4.65 8.47
N MET A 80 0.05 -5.10 8.92
CA MET A 80 0.33 -5.22 10.36
C MET A 80 0.27 -3.84 11.06
N LEU A 81 1.01 -2.84 10.58
CA LEU A 81 1.07 -1.54 11.26
C LEU A 81 -0.26 -0.76 11.15
N PHE A 82 -0.82 -0.67 9.94
CA PHE A 82 -1.98 0.17 9.67
C PHE A 82 -3.29 -0.49 10.08
N ASP A 83 -3.46 -1.81 9.89
CA ASP A 83 -4.72 -2.44 10.26
C ASP A 83 -4.72 -2.95 11.71
N GLN A 84 -3.67 -3.68 12.14
CA GLN A 84 -3.69 -4.29 13.47
C GLN A 84 -3.41 -3.27 14.57
N ILE A 85 -2.38 -2.43 14.40
CA ILE A 85 -1.99 -1.46 15.43
C ILE A 85 -2.78 -0.16 15.28
N TRP A 86 -2.72 0.48 14.13
CA TRP A 86 -3.32 1.80 13.97
C TRP A 86 -4.86 1.75 13.98
N LEU A 87 -5.48 1.08 13.02
CA LEU A 87 -6.94 0.98 12.97
C LEU A 87 -7.49 0.11 14.09
N GLY A 88 -6.87 -1.06 14.33
CA GLY A 88 -7.32 -2.08 15.27
C GLY A 88 -7.05 -1.78 16.74
N SER A 89 -6.22 -0.79 17.05
CA SER A 89 -5.95 -0.36 18.43
C SER A 89 -6.14 1.16 18.60
N TYR A 90 -5.31 1.99 17.96
CA TYR A 90 -5.33 3.45 18.18
C TYR A 90 -6.67 4.10 17.82
N MET A 91 -7.33 3.61 16.78
CA MET A 91 -8.60 4.14 16.27
C MET A 91 -9.82 3.33 16.67
N SER A 92 -9.63 2.18 17.35
CA SER A 92 -10.73 1.33 17.84
C SER A 92 -10.38 0.65 19.17
N GLY A 93 -9.74 -0.53 19.14
CA GLY A 93 -9.37 -1.34 20.31
C GLY A 93 -10.23 -2.60 20.48
N GLY A 94 -9.89 -3.42 21.49
CA GLY A 94 -10.56 -4.69 21.77
C GLY A 94 -9.85 -5.88 21.11
N VAL A 95 -10.62 -6.82 20.53
CA VAL A 95 -10.08 -7.98 19.81
C VAL A 95 -9.24 -7.53 18.59
N GLY A 96 -9.61 -6.40 17.98
CA GLY A 96 -8.85 -5.79 16.89
C GLY A 96 -9.08 -6.47 15.53
N PHE A 97 -8.13 -6.26 14.62
CA PHE A 97 -8.27 -6.57 13.19
C PHE A 97 -7.21 -7.57 12.71
N THR A 98 -6.86 -8.54 13.56
CA THR A 98 -5.77 -9.47 13.27
C THR A 98 -5.95 -10.17 11.93
N GLN A 99 -7.11 -10.82 11.72
CA GLN A 99 -7.37 -11.59 10.51
C GLN A 99 -7.67 -10.75 9.26
N TYR A 100 -8.07 -9.48 9.43
CA TYR A 100 -8.13 -8.55 8.29
C TYR A 100 -6.74 -8.34 7.71
N ALA A 101 -5.74 -8.18 8.57
CA ALA A 101 -4.37 -7.98 8.14
C ALA A 101 -3.68 -9.26 7.68
N THR A 102 -3.85 -10.39 8.41
CA THR A 102 -3.13 -11.64 8.10
C THR A 102 -3.45 -12.16 6.70
N ALA A 103 -4.66 -11.94 6.21
CA ALA A 103 -5.05 -12.33 4.85
C ALA A 103 -4.09 -11.80 3.75
N ALA A 104 -3.42 -10.68 4.00
CA ALA A 104 -2.46 -10.10 3.06
C ALA A 104 -1.00 -10.59 3.24
N TYR A 105 -0.71 -11.42 4.24
CA TYR A 105 0.65 -11.91 4.51
C TYR A 105 0.73 -13.35 5.02
N THR A 106 -0.34 -14.12 4.94
CA THR A 106 -0.36 -15.55 5.28
C THR A 106 -0.78 -16.38 4.07
N ASP A 107 -0.45 -17.68 4.16
CA ASP A 107 -0.96 -18.73 3.26
C ASP A 107 -0.58 -18.58 1.77
N ASN A 108 0.29 -17.61 1.46
CA ASN A 108 0.77 -17.25 0.12
C ASN A 108 -0.35 -16.94 -0.89
N ILE A 109 -1.56 -16.63 -0.42
CA ILE A 109 -2.70 -16.38 -1.33
C ILE A 109 -2.46 -15.08 -2.12
N LEU A 110 -2.06 -14.00 -1.45
CA LEU A 110 -1.71 -12.75 -2.13
C LEU A 110 -0.48 -12.91 -3.03
N ASP A 111 0.52 -13.65 -2.56
CA ASP A 111 1.74 -13.94 -3.32
C ASP A 111 1.39 -14.64 -4.65
N GLU A 112 0.57 -15.68 -4.62
CA GLU A 112 0.14 -16.44 -5.80
C GLU A 112 -0.54 -15.53 -6.84
N PHE A 113 -1.50 -14.71 -6.42
CA PHE A 113 -2.20 -13.80 -7.33
C PHE A 113 -1.27 -12.73 -7.91
N THR A 114 -0.33 -12.25 -7.10
CA THR A 114 0.65 -11.24 -7.54
C THR A 114 1.62 -11.84 -8.56
N TYR A 115 2.13 -13.05 -8.31
CA TYR A 115 3.04 -13.72 -9.23
C TYR A 115 2.34 -14.21 -10.51
N TYR A 116 1.07 -14.60 -10.44
CA TYR A 116 0.25 -14.79 -11.63
C TYR A 116 0.22 -13.52 -12.49
N GLY A 117 -0.02 -12.36 -11.86
CA GLY A 117 0.04 -11.07 -12.53
C GLY A 117 1.41 -10.83 -13.18
N MET A 118 2.51 -11.15 -12.49
CA MET A 118 3.86 -11.01 -13.05
C MET A 118 4.11 -11.91 -14.26
N ASP A 119 3.62 -13.15 -14.24
CA ASP A 119 3.72 -14.06 -15.37
C ASP A 119 2.87 -13.57 -16.56
N TYR A 120 1.67 -13.02 -16.32
CA TYR A 120 0.87 -12.36 -17.35
C TYR A 120 1.60 -11.18 -18.01
N LEU A 121 2.28 -10.33 -17.21
CA LEU A 121 3.08 -9.22 -17.72
C LEU A 121 4.24 -9.71 -18.59
N LYS A 122 4.90 -10.79 -18.18
CA LYS A 122 5.98 -11.41 -18.96
C LYS A 122 5.46 -11.94 -20.29
N ASP A 123 4.35 -12.63 -20.29
CA ASP A 123 3.82 -13.28 -21.50
C ASP A 123 3.23 -12.27 -22.48
N LYS A 124 2.44 -11.32 -22.01
CA LYS A 124 1.72 -10.37 -22.87
C LYS A 124 2.53 -9.11 -23.18
N TYR A 125 3.18 -8.54 -22.17
CA TYR A 125 3.85 -7.24 -22.28
C TYR A 125 5.38 -7.34 -22.38
N LYS A 126 5.94 -8.55 -22.30
CA LYS A 126 7.40 -8.81 -22.34
C LYS A 126 8.16 -8.09 -21.24
N ILE A 127 7.51 -7.86 -20.10
CA ILE A 127 8.11 -7.31 -18.89
C ILE A 127 8.50 -8.48 -17.99
N ASP A 128 9.79 -8.79 -17.90
CA ASP A 128 10.26 -9.88 -17.04
C ASP A 128 10.69 -9.33 -15.67
N TYR A 129 9.88 -9.60 -14.64
CA TYR A 129 10.15 -9.16 -13.28
C TYR A 129 11.47 -9.70 -12.70
N LYS A 130 12.05 -10.78 -13.27
CA LYS A 130 13.36 -11.32 -12.87
C LYS A 130 14.54 -10.64 -13.57
N ALA A 131 14.28 -9.91 -14.65
CA ALA A 131 15.26 -9.17 -15.44
C ALA A 131 14.88 -7.70 -15.51
N VAL A 132 14.74 -7.08 -14.33
CA VAL A 132 14.25 -5.71 -14.16
C VAL A 132 15.08 -4.72 -14.98
N ASP A 133 14.43 -4.06 -15.94
CA ASP A 133 14.98 -2.95 -16.72
C ASP A 133 14.02 -1.74 -16.58
N PRO A 134 14.49 -0.58 -16.08
CA PRO A 134 13.67 0.65 -16.01
C PRO A 134 13.08 1.13 -17.34
N ALA A 135 13.60 0.64 -18.48
CA ALA A 135 13.04 0.88 -19.80
C ALA A 135 11.84 -0.02 -20.14
N GLN A 136 11.72 -1.18 -19.49
CA GLN A 136 10.60 -2.11 -19.66
C GLN A 136 9.40 -1.66 -18.83
N LYS A 137 8.61 -0.77 -19.43
CA LYS A 137 7.34 -0.32 -18.86
C LYS A 137 6.31 -0.07 -19.96
N VAL A 138 5.04 -0.25 -19.59
CA VAL A 138 3.91 0.13 -20.43
C VAL A 138 3.38 1.49 -20.05
N LYS A 139 2.84 2.22 -21.03
CA LYS A 139 2.26 3.55 -20.77
C LYS A 139 1.03 3.39 -19.87
N PRO A 140 0.88 4.21 -18.81
CA PRO A 140 -0.27 4.13 -17.91
C PRO A 140 -1.53 4.72 -18.58
N THR A 141 -2.19 3.95 -19.43
CA THR A 141 -3.50 4.30 -20.03
C THR A 141 -4.62 3.49 -19.38
N GLN A 142 -5.86 3.97 -19.48
CA GLN A 142 -7.02 3.24 -18.95
C GLN A 142 -7.14 1.84 -19.57
N ASP A 143 -6.82 1.67 -20.85
CA ASP A 143 -6.86 0.35 -21.51
C ASP A 143 -5.87 -0.64 -20.87
N ILE A 144 -4.68 -0.17 -20.51
CA ILE A 144 -3.67 -0.99 -19.82
C ILE A 144 -4.13 -1.35 -18.41
N VAL A 145 -4.75 -0.41 -17.70
CA VAL A 145 -5.35 -0.68 -16.38
C VAL A 145 -6.47 -1.71 -16.51
N ASN A 146 -7.41 -1.51 -17.43
CA ASN A 146 -8.54 -2.40 -17.68
C ASN A 146 -8.08 -3.83 -18.00
N ASP A 147 -7.03 -3.95 -18.81
CA ASP A 147 -6.49 -5.24 -19.21
C ASP A 147 -5.82 -5.98 -18.06
N ILE A 148 -4.82 -5.36 -17.41
CA ILE A 148 -4.02 -6.04 -16.38
C ILE A 148 -4.85 -6.27 -15.12
N ALA A 149 -5.54 -5.25 -14.62
CA ALA A 149 -6.33 -5.41 -13.39
C ALA A 149 -7.55 -6.31 -13.63
N GLY A 150 -8.15 -6.26 -14.83
CA GLY A 150 -9.25 -7.13 -15.21
C GLY A 150 -8.85 -8.61 -15.19
N GLU A 151 -7.74 -8.95 -15.84
CA GLU A 151 -7.21 -10.31 -15.86
C GLU A 151 -6.90 -10.82 -14.44
N VAL A 152 -6.12 -10.06 -13.67
CA VAL A 152 -5.68 -10.48 -12.33
C VAL A 152 -6.86 -10.59 -11.36
N THR A 153 -7.86 -9.71 -11.47
CA THR A 153 -9.08 -9.79 -10.66
C THR A 153 -9.87 -11.05 -10.98
N LEU A 154 -10.10 -11.33 -12.27
CA LEU A 154 -10.86 -12.52 -12.70
C LEU A 154 -10.14 -13.80 -12.28
N ASN A 155 -8.83 -13.89 -12.49
CA ASN A 155 -8.04 -15.04 -12.06
C ASN A 155 -8.15 -15.26 -10.54
N ALA A 156 -7.94 -14.22 -9.74
CA ALA A 156 -8.01 -14.34 -8.28
C ALA A 156 -9.43 -14.75 -7.80
N MET A 157 -10.49 -14.22 -8.42
CA MET A 157 -11.86 -14.65 -8.14
C MET A 157 -12.08 -16.12 -8.49
N GLU A 158 -11.63 -16.56 -9.67
CA GLU A 158 -11.69 -17.96 -10.08
C GLU A 158 -10.92 -18.88 -9.12
N GLN A 159 -9.75 -18.45 -8.61
CA GLN A 159 -8.99 -19.22 -7.62
C GLN A 159 -9.82 -19.43 -6.33
N TYR A 160 -10.47 -18.39 -5.82
CA TYR A 160 -11.37 -18.55 -4.66
C TYR A 160 -12.55 -19.48 -4.94
N GLU A 161 -13.10 -19.46 -6.15
CA GLU A 161 -14.21 -20.35 -6.54
C GLU A 161 -13.77 -21.80 -6.75
N GLN A 162 -12.58 -22.02 -7.31
CA GLN A 162 -12.02 -23.34 -7.59
C GLN A 162 -11.52 -24.03 -6.32
N PHE A 163 -11.03 -23.27 -5.34
CA PHE A 163 -10.48 -23.78 -4.09
C PHE A 163 -11.35 -23.34 -2.89
N PRO A 164 -12.38 -24.11 -2.51
CA PRO A 164 -13.25 -23.78 -1.39
C PRO A 164 -12.51 -23.53 -0.07
N THR A 165 -11.37 -24.20 0.15
CA THR A 165 -10.52 -23.99 1.33
C THR A 165 -9.93 -22.57 1.36
N MET A 166 -9.63 -21.99 0.21
CA MET A 166 -9.15 -20.60 0.10
C MET A 166 -10.28 -19.61 0.43
N MET A 167 -11.51 -19.92 0.00
CA MET A 167 -12.69 -19.12 0.34
C MET A 167 -13.07 -19.23 1.82
N GLU A 168 -12.83 -20.39 2.45
CA GLU A 168 -13.01 -20.60 3.89
C GLU A 168 -11.92 -19.90 4.72
N ASP A 169 -10.67 -19.94 4.26
CA ASP A 169 -9.55 -19.27 4.93
C ASP A 169 -9.76 -17.74 4.94
N HIS A 170 -10.02 -17.15 3.77
CA HIS A 170 -10.45 -15.76 3.66
C HIS A 170 -11.99 -15.68 3.71
N PHE A 171 -12.59 -16.15 4.81
CA PHE A 171 -14.05 -16.17 4.99
C PHE A 171 -14.69 -14.78 4.91
N GLY A 172 -13.98 -13.73 5.34
CA GLY A 172 -14.42 -12.36 5.33
C GLY A 172 -14.33 -11.73 3.94
N GLY A 173 -15.42 -11.11 3.48
CA GLY A 173 -15.44 -10.45 2.16
C GLY A 173 -14.34 -9.41 1.98
N SER A 174 -14.04 -8.63 3.02
CA SER A 174 -13.02 -7.58 2.96
C SER A 174 -11.59 -8.13 2.91
N GLN A 175 -11.35 -9.34 3.43
CA GLN A 175 -10.06 -10.02 3.29
C GLN A 175 -9.81 -10.33 1.81
N ARG A 176 -10.80 -10.97 1.16
CA ARG A 176 -10.74 -11.26 -0.28
C ARG A 176 -10.63 -9.98 -1.11
N ALA A 177 -11.44 -8.96 -0.80
CA ALA A 177 -11.42 -7.71 -1.52
C ALA A 177 -10.05 -7.03 -1.48
N GLY A 178 -9.44 -6.94 -0.30
CA GLY A 178 -8.11 -6.35 -0.15
C GLY A 178 -7.02 -7.14 -0.87
N VAL A 179 -7.07 -8.46 -0.81
CA VAL A 179 -6.07 -9.34 -1.45
C VAL A 179 -6.17 -9.30 -2.98
N ILE A 180 -7.39 -9.41 -3.53
CA ILE A 180 -7.60 -9.36 -4.99
C ILE A 180 -7.21 -7.99 -5.57
N ALA A 181 -7.60 -6.91 -4.89
CA ALA A 181 -7.27 -5.56 -5.32
C ALA A 181 -5.79 -5.22 -5.14
N ALA A 182 -5.12 -5.74 -4.10
CA ALA A 182 -3.68 -5.61 -3.91
C ALA A 182 -2.92 -6.25 -5.08
N ALA A 183 -3.22 -7.51 -5.43
CA ALA A 183 -2.58 -8.19 -6.55
C ALA A 183 -2.78 -7.42 -7.88
N SER A 184 -4.00 -6.94 -8.11
CA SER A 184 -4.35 -6.17 -9.32
C SER A 184 -3.61 -4.83 -9.38
N GLY A 185 -3.59 -4.08 -8.28
CA GLY A 185 -2.90 -2.80 -8.19
C GLY A 185 -1.39 -2.91 -8.27
N LEU A 186 -0.80 -3.93 -7.63
CA LEU A 186 0.63 -4.24 -7.75
C LEU A 186 1.01 -4.58 -9.18
N SER A 187 0.22 -5.41 -9.85
CA SER A 187 0.47 -5.81 -11.24
C SER A 187 0.48 -4.60 -12.18
N VAL A 188 -0.53 -3.72 -12.08
CA VAL A 188 -0.58 -2.49 -12.87
C VAL A 188 0.56 -1.52 -12.51
N GLY A 189 0.83 -1.34 -11.21
CA GLY A 189 1.87 -0.45 -10.72
C GLY A 189 3.26 -0.86 -11.20
N ILE A 190 3.58 -2.16 -11.13
CA ILE A 190 4.85 -2.72 -11.60
C ILE A 190 4.96 -2.59 -13.12
N ALA A 191 3.91 -2.93 -13.88
CA ALA A 191 3.92 -2.86 -15.33
C ALA A 191 4.15 -1.44 -15.86
N THR A 192 3.55 -0.45 -15.19
CA THR A 192 3.53 0.95 -15.66
C THR A 192 4.60 1.83 -15.03
N ALA A 193 5.21 1.37 -13.93
CA ALA A 193 6.02 2.20 -13.04
C ALA A 193 5.30 3.50 -12.62
N ASN A 194 4.00 3.40 -12.36
CA ASN A 194 3.15 4.53 -11.98
C ASN A 194 2.18 4.11 -10.87
N SER A 195 2.33 4.69 -9.67
CA SER A 195 1.54 4.33 -8.49
C SER A 195 0.06 4.68 -8.63
N ASN A 196 -0.27 5.82 -9.24
CA ASN A 196 -1.68 6.20 -9.48
C ASN A 196 -2.35 5.28 -10.51
N ALA A 197 -1.61 4.74 -11.48
CA ALA A 197 -2.13 3.69 -12.36
C ALA A 197 -2.38 2.40 -11.57
N GLY A 198 -1.46 2.01 -10.68
CA GLY A 198 -1.67 0.91 -9.73
C GLY A 198 -2.92 1.10 -8.88
N LEU A 199 -3.15 2.32 -8.38
CA LEU A 199 -4.34 2.68 -7.62
C LEU A 199 -5.63 2.57 -8.46
N ASN A 200 -5.60 2.94 -9.74
CA ASN A 200 -6.71 2.68 -10.64
C ASN A 200 -6.97 1.19 -10.84
N GLY A 201 -5.92 0.37 -10.88
CA GLY A 201 -6.04 -1.09 -10.91
C GLY A 201 -6.72 -1.65 -9.66
N TRP A 202 -6.36 -1.13 -8.47
CA TRP A 202 -7.03 -1.46 -7.20
C TRP A 202 -8.53 -1.12 -7.27
N TYR A 203 -8.90 0.10 -7.65
CA TYR A 203 -10.30 0.51 -7.65
C TYR A 203 -11.14 -0.21 -8.70
N LEU A 204 -10.58 -0.48 -9.90
CA LEU A 204 -11.27 -1.30 -10.89
C LEU A 204 -11.54 -2.71 -10.36
N SER A 205 -10.55 -3.31 -9.70
CA SER A 205 -10.68 -4.63 -9.08
C SER A 205 -11.84 -4.69 -8.07
N MET A 206 -11.96 -3.66 -7.22
CA MET A 206 -13.07 -3.56 -6.27
C MET A 206 -14.44 -3.51 -6.94
N LEU A 207 -14.57 -2.75 -8.03
CA LEU A 207 -15.81 -2.66 -8.80
C LEU A 207 -16.17 -3.99 -9.46
N MET A 208 -15.20 -4.65 -10.09
CA MET A 208 -15.39 -5.94 -10.73
C MET A 208 -15.78 -7.04 -9.73
N HIS A 209 -15.09 -7.09 -8.58
CA HIS A 209 -15.40 -8.03 -7.51
C HIS A 209 -16.83 -7.85 -7.00
N LYS A 210 -17.24 -6.60 -6.74
CA LYS A 210 -18.58 -6.27 -6.26
C LYS A 210 -19.66 -6.77 -7.21
N GLU A 211 -19.50 -6.56 -8.52
CA GLU A 211 -20.45 -7.03 -9.52
C GLU A 211 -20.40 -8.56 -9.71
N GLY A 212 -19.21 -9.16 -9.70
CA GLY A 212 -19.06 -10.60 -9.93
C GLY A 212 -19.65 -11.48 -8.82
N TRP A 213 -19.54 -11.07 -7.56
CA TRP A 213 -20.07 -11.84 -6.42
C TRP A 213 -21.29 -11.22 -5.74
N SER A 214 -21.79 -10.08 -6.22
CA SER A 214 -22.87 -9.31 -5.59
C SER A 214 -22.58 -8.99 -4.10
N ARG A 215 -21.29 -8.94 -3.72
CA ARG A 215 -20.78 -8.66 -2.39
C ARG A 215 -19.35 -8.17 -2.50
N LEU A 216 -18.88 -7.46 -1.48
CA LEU A 216 -17.49 -6.99 -1.41
C LEU A 216 -16.97 -7.16 0.03
N GLY A 217 -16.90 -6.08 0.81
CA GLY A 217 -16.44 -6.09 2.20
C GLY A 217 -17.55 -5.80 3.22
N PHE A 218 -17.13 -5.42 4.43
CA PHE A 218 -18.01 -5.00 5.51
C PHE A 218 -18.72 -3.68 5.20
N PHE A 219 -19.66 -3.28 6.06
CA PHE A 219 -20.39 -2.02 5.93
C PHE A 219 -19.47 -0.79 5.96
N GLY A 220 -19.37 -0.08 4.83
CA GLY A 220 -18.48 1.07 4.70
C GLY A 220 -17.05 0.73 4.30
N TYR A 221 -16.75 -0.54 3.99
CA TYR A 221 -15.47 -0.95 3.42
C TYR A 221 -15.14 -0.16 2.15
N ASP A 222 -16.11 -0.06 1.24
CA ASP A 222 -15.95 0.56 -0.07
C ASP A 222 -16.14 2.08 -0.09
N GLN A 223 -16.11 2.75 1.06
CA GLN A 223 -16.18 4.22 1.09
C GLN A 223 -15.06 4.85 0.24
N GLN A 224 -13.82 4.42 0.46
CA GLN A 224 -12.69 4.89 -0.34
C GLN A 224 -12.75 4.37 -1.77
N ASP A 225 -13.23 3.15 -1.99
CA ASP A 225 -13.20 2.50 -3.29
C ASP A 225 -14.24 3.12 -4.26
N GLN A 226 -15.42 3.52 -3.76
CA GLN A 226 -16.42 4.24 -4.55
C GLN A 226 -15.97 5.67 -4.90
N CYS A 227 -15.21 6.33 -4.02
CA CYS A 227 -14.61 7.65 -4.32
C CYS A 227 -13.31 7.54 -5.14
N GLY A 228 -12.71 6.36 -5.17
CA GLY A 228 -11.33 6.15 -5.61
C GLY A 228 -11.12 6.45 -7.08
N SER A 229 -12.00 5.92 -7.93
CA SER A 229 -11.91 6.07 -9.39
C SER A 229 -11.95 7.54 -9.84
N THR A 230 -12.65 8.42 -9.12
CA THR A 230 -12.71 9.85 -9.45
C THR A 230 -11.57 10.66 -8.81
N ASN A 231 -11.03 10.19 -7.68
CA ASN A 231 -10.01 10.92 -6.93
C ASN A 231 -8.58 10.58 -7.36
N SER A 232 -8.34 9.39 -7.92
CA SER A 232 -7.00 8.89 -8.28
C SER A 232 -6.18 9.80 -9.21
N LEU A 233 -6.86 10.57 -10.06
CA LEU A 233 -6.26 11.57 -10.96
C LEU A 233 -6.83 12.98 -10.74
N SER A 234 -7.52 13.20 -9.62
CA SER A 234 -8.02 14.53 -9.27
C SER A 234 -6.85 15.48 -9.03
N VAL A 235 -7.08 16.75 -9.31
CA VAL A 235 -6.15 17.86 -9.02
C VAL A 235 -6.74 18.83 -7.99
N ARG A 236 -7.86 18.44 -7.36
CA ARG A 236 -8.54 19.26 -6.35
C ARG A 236 -7.83 19.18 -4.99
N PRO A 237 -7.93 20.22 -4.15
CA PRO A 237 -7.03 20.42 -3.01
C PRO A 237 -6.97 19.27 -1.98
N ASP A 238 -8.08 18.58 -1.74
CA ASP A 238 -8.22 17.49 -0.76
C ASP A 238 -8.52 16.13 -1.39
N GLU A 239 -8.33 16.02 -2.71
CA GLU A 239 -8.55 14.77 -3.48
C GLU A 239 -7.28 14.32 -4.19
N GLY A 240 -6.58 15.28 -4.82
CA GLY A 240 -5.43 14.99 -5.65
C GLY A 240 -4.14 14.81 -4.85
N VAL A 241 -3.58 13.61 -4.89
CA VAL A 241 -2.25 13.32 -4.35
C VAL A 241 -1.59 12.18 -5.13
N SER A 242 -0.27 12.23 -5.31
CA SER A 242 0.50 11.08 -5.77
C SER A 242 0.63 10.07 -4.63
N VAL A 243 0.27 8.82 -4.87
CA VAL A 243 0.35 7.74 -3.88
C VAL A 243 1.74 7.13 -3.84
#